data_AF-X1FA32-F1
#
_entry.id   AF-X1FA32-F1
#
_cell.length_a   1.000
_cell.length_b   1.000
_cell.length_c   1.000
_cell.angle_alpha   90.00
_cell.angle_beta   90.00
_cell.angle_gamma   90.00
#
_symmetry.space_group_name_H-M   'P 1'
#
loop_
_entity.id
_entity.type
_entity.pdbx_description
1 polymer ?
#
loop_
_entity_poly.entity_id
_entity_poly.type
_entity_poly.pdbx_seq_one_letter_code
_entity_poly.pdbx_strand_id
1 'polypeptide(L)'
;MQTRGYWRNRNLTFRDEAYSPAQGVSLWETCPQLAMLDPGVGFTYMEDFFAWITADWAQTKIGAGGTIALQNGKGGILRITTDALDDDGVQIQKQLPEDIFIPAAGKPIWFEAKIQLVTAAKHIESEFLIGLAITDTTVIPGVNDGIYFQKADATPAVGAVTEIGGVPTTTPGVLTL
;
A
#
# COMPACT_ATOMS: atom_id res chain seq x y z
N MET A 1 13.42 -20.72 1.54
CA MET A 1 12.16 -20.28 2.16
C MET A 1 12.14 -20.85 3.58
N GLN A 2 12.35 -20.03 4.61
CA GLN A 2 12.36 -20.44 6.02
C GLN A 2 11.00 -20.20 6.71
N THR A 3 9.94 -20.10 5.92
CA THR A 3 8.58 -19.91 6.43
C THR A 3 8.13 -21.16 7.19
N ARG A 4 7.70 -20.98 8.44
CA ARG A 4 7.17 -22.05 9.30
C ARG A 4 5.68 -21.83 9.52
N GLY A 5 4.91 -22.92 9.45
CA GLY A 5 3.51 -22.95 9.85
C GLY A 5 3.38 -23.26 11.35
N TYR A 6 2.47 -22.59 12.04
CA TYR A 6 2.13 -22.89 13.43
C TYR A 6 0.66 -22.57 13.71
N TRP A 7 0.11 -23.20 14.73
CA TRP A 7 -1.30 -23.05 15.12
C TRP A 7 -1.47 -21.92 16.12
N ARG A 8 -2.37 -20.97 15.82
CA ARG A 8 -2.78 -19.89 16.72
C ARG A 8 -4.28 -19.68 16.62
N ASN A 9 -4.97 -19.64 17.76
CA ASN A 9 -6.44 -19.41 17.82
C ASN A 9 -7.25 -20.29 16.86
N ARG A 10 -6.87 -21.58 16.73
CA ARG A 10 -7.48 -22.56 15.80
C ARG A 10 -7.26 -22.28 14.31
N ASN A 11 -6.44 -21.30 13.95
CA ASN A 11 -6.01 -21.04 12.59
C ASN A 11 -4.55 -21.45 12.42
N LEU A 12 -4.24 -22.01 11.24
CA LEU A 12 -2.86 -22.22 10.83
C LEU A 12 -2.35 -20.90 10.25
N THR A 13 -1.23 -20.44 10.78
CA THR A 13 -0.60 -19.17 10.45
C THR A 13 0.84 -19.42 10.02
N PHE A 14 1.35 -18.54 9.15
CA PHE A 14 2.73 -18.60 8.67
C PHE A 14 3.58 -17.49 9.28
N ARG A 15 4.84 -17.81 9.54
CA ARG A 15 5.85 -16.85 9.98
C ARG A 15 7.15 -17.07 9.22
N ASP A 16 7.76 -15.97 8.81
CA ASP A 16 9.13 -15.97 8.32
C ASP A 16 10.07 -15.50 9.44
N GLU A 17 10.97 -16.37 9.88
CA GLU A 17 11.94 -16.07 10.93
C GLU A 17 13.04 -15.09 10.45
N ALA A 18 13.29 -14.99 9.15
CA ALA A 18 14.33 -14.12 8.60
C ALA A 18 13.93 -12.64 8.59
N TYR A 19 12.65 -12.35 8.31
CA TYR A 19 12.13 -10.98 8.22
C TYR A 19 11.24 -10.59 9.41
N SER A 20 10.81 -11.54 10.25
CA SER A 20 10.10 -11.28 11.50
C SER A 20 10.62 -12.15 12.65
N PRO A 21 11.77 -11.81 13.25
CA PRO A 21 12.48 -12.63 14.22
C PRO A 21 11.83 -12.68 15.61
N ALA A 22 10.87 -11.81 15.93
CA ALA A 22 10.05 -11.91 17.14
C ALA A 22 8.67 -12.55 16.87
N GLN A 23 8.18 -13.35 17.80
CA GLN A 23 6.83 -13.95 17.77
C GLN A 23 5.82 -12.93 18.30
N GLY A 24 4.64 -12.86 17.68
CA GLY A 24 3.56 -11.95 18.05
C GLY A 24 3.56 -10.61 17.32
N VAL A 25 4.59 -10.30 16.52
CA VAL A 25 4.79 -8.98 15.90
C VAL A 25 4.74 -9.00 14.38
N SER A 26 4.70 -10.18 13.74
CA SER A 26 4.59 -10.25 12.27
C SER A 26 3.21 -9.79 11.82
N LEU A 27 3.16 -8.96 10.76
CA LEU A 27 1.90 -8.50 10.16
C LEU A 27 0.97 -9.68 9.83
N TRP A 28 1.51 -10.71 9.18
CA TRP A 28 0.77 -11.88 8.74
C TRP A 28 0.49 -12.90 9.82
N GLU A 29 1.09 -12.76 11.00
CA GLU A 29 0.85 -13.67 12.11
C GLU A 29 -0.57 -13.54 12.68
N THR A 30 -1.16 -12.35 12.61
CA THR A 30 -2.52 -12.13 13.09
C THR A 30 -3.57 -12.33 12.02
N CYS A 31 -3.15 -12.45 10.75
CA CYS A 31 -4.03 -12.61 9.61
C CYS A 31 -4.48 -14.09 9.49
N PRO A 32 -5.80 -14.38 9.50
CA PRO A 32 -6.32 -15.74 9.41
C PRO A 32 -6.35 -16.22 7.94
N GLN A 33 -5.19 -16.24 7.28
CA GLN A 33 -5.07 -16.46 5.82
C GLN A 33 -5.84 -17.69 5.31
N LEU A 34 -5.81 -18.80 6.05
CA LEU A 34 -6.52 -20.02 5.64
C LEU A 34 -8.03 -19.95 5.89
N ALA A 35 -8.47 -19.21 6.90
CA ALA A 35 -9.91 -19.01 7.13
C ALA A 35 -10.49 -18.02 6.12
N MET A 36 -9.68 -17.12 5.55
CA MET A 36 -10.09 -16.21 4.47
C MET A 36 -10.39 -16.92 3.14
N LEU A 37 -10.13 -18.22 3.03
CA LEU A 37 -10.65 -19.04 1.92
C LEU A 37 -12.18 -19.23 1.99
N ASP A 38 -12.77 -19.04 3.17
CA ASP A 38 -14.21 -18.92 3.34
C ASP A 38 -14.63 -17.46 3.09
N PRO A 39 -15.38 -17.16 2.00
CA PRO A 39 -15.83 -15.81 1.70
C PRO A 39 -16.74 -15.21 2.77
N GLY A 40 -17.32 -16.02 3.68
CA GLY A 40 -18.07 -15.54 4.84
C GLY A 40 -17.19 -14.95 5.95
N VAL A 41 -15.90 -15.25 5.95
CA VAL A 41 -14.92 -14.76 6.95
C VAL A 41 -14.20 -13.51 6.45
N GLY A 42 -13.81 -13.48 5.18
CA GLY A 42 -13.12 -12.36 4.57
C GLY A 42 -12.70 -12.66 3.14
N PHE A 43 -11.90 -11.76 2.56
CA PHE A 43 -11.34 -11.94 1.23
C PHE A 43 -9.98 -11.25 1.15
N THR A 44 -9.19 -11.64 0.16
CA THR A 44 -7.90 -11.02 -0.14
C THR A 44 -7.96 -10.38 -1.52
N TYR A 45 -7.54 -9.12 -1.61
CA TYR A 45 -7.21 -8.48 -2.88
C TYR A 45 -5.69 -8.45 -3.03
N MET A 46 -5.19 -8.86 -4.18
CA MET A 46 -3.76 -8.87 -4.50
C MET A 46 -3.57 -8.35 -5.91
N GLU A 47 -2.64 -7.40 -6.06
CA GLU A 47 -2.23 -6.85 -7.34
C GLU A 47 -0.73 -7.05 -7.49
N ASP A 48 -0.37 -7.98 -8.37
CA ASP A 48 1.02 -8.37 -8.62
C ASP A 48 1.63 -7.65 -9.82
N PHE A 49 0.87 -6.83 -10.56
CA PHE A 49 1.33 -6.14 -11.76
C PHE A 49 1.89 -7.07 -12.85
N PHE A 50 1.29 -8.25 -13.05
CA PHE A 50 1.60 -9.12 -14.21
C PHE A 50 1.08 -8.55 -15.53
N ALA A 51 0.04 -7.73 -15.46
CA ALA A 51 -0.51 -7.01 -16.59
C ALA A 51 -0.84 -5.58 -16.16
N TRP A 52 -0.77 -4.65 -17.12
CA TRP A 52 -1.17 -3.27 -16.93
C TRP A 52 -2.26 -2.94 -17.95
N ILE A 53 -3.51 -2.92 -17.47
CA ILE A 53 -4.67 -2.54 -18.27
C ILE A 53 -5.08 -1.16 -17.80
N THR A 54 -4.80 -0.13 -18.61
CA THR A 54 -5.02 1.27 -18.24
C THR A 54 -6.46 1.57 -17.79
N ALA A 55 -7.45 0.90 -18.37
CA ALA A 55 -8.87 1.09 -18.02
C ALA A 55 -9.24 0.62 -16.60
N ASP A 56 -8.42 -0.19 -15.94
CA ASP A 56 -8.66 -0.65 -14.57
C ASP A 56 -8.20 0.38 -13.52
N TRP A 57 -7.57 1.48 -13.95
CA TRP A 57 -6.89 2.43 -13.10
C TRP A 57 -7.29 3.86 -13.44
N ALA A 58 -7.76 4.59 -12.43
CA ALA A 58 -7.82 6.04 -12.51
C ALA A 58 -6.38 6.58 -12.45
N GLN A 59 -6.04 7.46 -13.37
CA GLN A 59 -4.69 8.04 -13.46
C GLN A 59 -4.79 9.55 -13.36
N THR A 60 -4.00 10.12 -12.46
CA THR A 60 -3.82 11.57 -12.37
C THR A 60 -2.35 11.88 -12.57
N LYS A 61 -2.05 12.73 -13.55
CA LYS A 61 -0.70 13.20 -13.84
C LYS A 61 -0.65 14.70 -13.64
N ILE A 62 0.32 15.14 -12.87
CA ILE A 62 0.68 16.53 -12.67
C ILE A 62 1.98 16.71 -13.46
N GLY A 63 1.98 17.66 -14.40
CA GLY A 63 3.01 17.77 -15.44
C GLY A 63 2.63 17.07 -16.74
N ALA A 64 3.51 17.16 -17.75
CA ALA A 64 3.21 16.71 -19.12
C ALA A 64 3.82 15.35 -19.48
N GLY A 65 4.88 14.91 -18.78
CA GLY A 65 5.73 13.79 -19.16
C GLY A 65 5.67 12.54 -18.27
N GLY A 66 4.81 12.50 -17.26
CA GLY A 66 4.73 11.35 -16.34
C GLY A 66 4.38 10.04 -17.05
N THR A 67 5.10 8.95 -16.73
CA THR A 67 4.91 7.63 -17.35
C THR A 67 4.64 6.54 -16.32
N ILE A 68 3.86 5.54 -16.75
CA ILE A 68 3.54 4.34 -15.98
C ILE A 68 3.77 3.16 -16.91
N ALA A 69 4.66 2.25 -16.54
CA ALA A 69 5.03 1.13 -17.39
C ALA A 69 5.45 -0.09 -16.57
N LEU A 70 5.08 -1.27 -17.06
CA LEU A 70 5.60 -2.52 -16.55
C LEU A 70 7.12 -2.59 -16.78
N GLN A 71 7.83 -3.18 -15.82
CA GLN A 71 9.25 -3.47 -15.91
C GLN A 71 9.47 -4.97 -15.91
N ASN A 72 10.56 -5.39 -16.56
CA ASN A 72 10.99 -6.79 -16.47
C ASN A 72 11.54 -7.07 -15.08
N GLY A 73 10.92 -8.02 -14.39
CA GLY A 73 11.34 -8.43 -13.06
C GLY A 73 10.54 -9.62 -12.54
N LYS A 74 11.09 -10.31 -11.54
CA LYS A 74 10.38 -11.41 -10.87
C LYS A 74 9.25 -10.84 -10.02
N GLY A 75 8.07 -11.44 -10.15
CA GLY A 75 6.89 -11.09 -9.34
C GLY A 75 6.08 -9.91 -9.86
N GLY A 76 6.35 -9.41 -11.06
CA GLY A 76 5.68 -8.24 -11.64
C GLY A 76 6.13 -6.94 -10.97
N ILE A 77 6.38 -5.92 -11.79
CA ILE A 77 6.87 -4.62 -11.31
C ILE A 77 6.22 -3.54 -12.15
N LEU A 78 5.46 -2.66 -11.50
CA LEU A 78 5.02 -1.42 -12.10
C LEU A 78 5.99 -0.30 -11.73
N ARG A 79 6.53 0.38 -12.75
CA ARG A 79 7.31 1.61 -12.55
C ARG A 79 6.44 2.81 -12.84
N ILE A 80 6.42 3.71 -11.88
CA ILE A 80 5.86 5.04 -12.00
C ILE A 80 7.04 6.02 -12.10
N THR A 81 6.98 6.94 -13.04
CA THR A 81 8.03 7.95 -13.27
C THR A 81 7.36 9.29 -13.43
N THR A 82 7.66 10.21 -12.52
CA THR A 82 7.26 11.62 -12.61
C THR A 82 8.07 12.31 -13.70
N ASP A 83 7.59 13.48 -14.13
CA ASP A 83 8.32 14.31 -15.08
C ASP A 83 9.48 15.06 -14.37
N ALA A 84 10.27 15.83 -15.12
CA ALA A 84 11.57 16.34 -14.70
C ALA A 84 11.52 17.68 -13.94
N LEU A 85 10.36 18.33 -13.88
CA LEU A 85 10.18 19.62 -13.22
C LEU A 85 9.81 19.43 -11.74
N ASP A 86 9.88 20.54 -11.00
CA ASP A 86 9.42 20.60 -9.62
C ASP A 86 7.89 20.46 -9.59
N ASP A 87 7.38 19.85 -8.52
CA ASP A 87 5.95 19.57 -8.28
C ASP A 87 5.25 18.66 -9.32
N ASP A 88 6.03 17.94 -10.13
CA ASP A 88 5.51 16.89 -11.00
C ASP A 88 5.11 15.64 -10.22
N GLY A 89 4.01 15.01 -10.63
CA GLY A 89 3.40 13.92 -9.87
C GLY A 89 2.66 12.92 -10.75
N VAL A 90 2.66 11.65 -10.33
CA VAL A 90 1.88 10.60 -10.99
C VAL A 90 1.19 9.76 -9.92
N GLN A 91 -0.12 9.67 -10.03
CA GLN A 91 -0.99 8.96 -9.10
C GLN A 91 -1.80 7.92 -9.87
N ILE A 92 -1.96 6.75 -9.28
CA ILE A 92 -2.82 5.70 -9.80
C ILE A 92 -3.71 5.17 -8.69
N GLN A 93 -4.98 4.94 -9.01
CA GLN A 93 -5.93 4.31 -8.09
C GLN A 93 -6.65 3.19 -8.82
N LYS A 94 -6.67 1.99 -8.23
CA LYS A 94 -7.40 0.86 -8.82
C LYS A 94 -8.89 1.18 -8.77
N GLN A 95 -9.57 1.10 -9.91
CA GLN A 95 -11.02 1.23 -9.97
C GLN A 95 -11.64 -0.09 -9.54
N LEU A 96 -11.89 -0.20 -8.23
CA LEU A 96 -12.69 -1.27 -7.64
C LEU A 96 -14.08 -0.71 -7.32
N PRO A 97 -15.11 -1.57 -7.20
CA PRO A 97 -16.38 -1.15 -6.60
C PRO A 97 -16.14 -0.50 -5.24
N GLU A 98 -16.77 0.65 -4.98
CA GLU A 98 -16.51 1.50 -3.79
C GLU A 98 -16.70 0.76 -2.46
N ASP A 99 -17.49 -0.31 -2.45
CA ASP A 99 -17.85 -1.08 -1.25
C ASP A 99 -16.93 -2.26 -0.94
N ILE A 100 -15.84 -2.47 -1.69
CA ILE A 100 -14.98 -3.65 -1.48
C ILE A 100 -14.28 -3.59 -0.12
N PHE A 101 -13.78 -2.42 0.30
CA PHE A 101 -13.10 -2.23 1.58
C PHE A 101 -13.85 -1.20 2.43
N ILE A 102 -14.80 -1.67 3.25
CA ILE A 102 -15.50 -0.84 4.23
C ILE A 102 -14.94 -1.13 5.62
N PRO A 103 -14.17 -0.21 6.23
CA PRO A 103 -13.72 -0.36 7.61
C PRO A 103 -14.92 -0.44 8.56
N ALA A 104 -14.90 -1.40 9.47
CA ALA A 104 -15.93 -1.54 10.49
C ALA A 104 -15.29 -1.91 11.84
N ALA A 105 -15.90 -1.46 12.93
CA ALA A 105 -15.41 -1.75 14.28
C ALA A 105 -15.27 -3.26 14.50
N GLY A 106 -14.10 -3.68 15.00
CA GLY A 106 -13.79 -5.09 15.25
C GLY A 106 -13.46 -5.93 14.00
N LYS A 107 -13.46 -5.33 12.80
CA LYS A 107 -13.02 -6.00 11.56
C LYS A 107 -11.62 -5.51 11.18
N PRO A 108 -10.57 -6.33 11.42
CA PRO A 108 -9.21 -5.96 11.05
C PRO A 108 -9.02 -5.95 9.53
N ILE A 109 -8.15 -5.06 9.05
CA ILE A 109 -7.66 -5.00 7.67
C ILE A 109 -6.14 -5.15 7.71
N TRP A 110 -5.61 -6.02 6.86
CA TRP A 110 -4.18 -6.19 6.66
C TRP A 110 -3.80 -5.63 5.30
N PHE A 111 -2.75 -4.83 5.27
CA PHE A 111 -2.23 -4.20 4.06
C PHE A 111 -0.72 -4.39 4.00
N GLU A 112 -0.24 -4.81 2.83
CA GLU A 112 1.18 -4.86 2.52
C GLU A 112 1.37 -4.35 1.09
N ALA A 113 2.40 -3.54 0.90
CA ALA A 113 2.89 -3.17 -0.42
C ALA A 113 4.40 -3.05 -0.40
N LYS A 114 5.04 -3.46 -1.50
CA LYS A 114 6.48 -3.33 -1.67
C LYS A 114 6.78 -2.18 -2.62
N ILE A 115 7.38 -1.12 -2.10
CA ILE A 115 7.80 0.05 -2.87
C ILE A 115 9.32 0.15 -2.87
N GLN A 116 9.88 0.57 -3.98
CA GLN A 116 11.27 0.97 -4.09
C GLN A 116 11.36 2.35 -4.75
N LEU A 117 11.88 3.33 -4.01
CA LEU A 117 12.26 4.61 -4.59
C LEU A 117 13.59 4.43 -5.35
N VAL A 118 13.57 4.67 -6.65
CA VAL A 118 14.69 4.30 -7.55
C VAL A 118 15.78 5.38 -7.60
N THR A 119 15.47 6.62 -7.19
CA THR A 119 16.42 7.74 -7.25
C THR A 119 16.98 8.03 -5.86
N ALA A 120 18.16 7.49 -5.55
CA ALA A 120 18.81 7.64 -4.25
C ALA A 120 19.10 9.10 -3.85
N ALA A 121 19.34 9.99 -4.83
CA ALA A 121 19.57 11.42 -4.58
C ALA A 121 18.30 12.19 -4.19
N LYS A 122 17.11 11.69 -4.58
CA LYS A 122 15.82 12.36 -4.36
C LYS A 122 14.95 11.67 -3.32
N HIS A 123 15.48 10.71 -2.55
CA HIS A 123 14.66 9.99 -1.57
C HIS A 123 14.10 10.92 -0.49
N ILE A 124 14.83 11.97 -0.10
CA ILE A 124 14.33 12.99 0.82
C ILE A 124 13.29 13.87 0.13
N GLU A 125 13.56 14.26 -1.11
CA GLU A 125 12.78 15.19 -1.94
C GLU A 125 11.52 14.58 -2.58
N SER A 126 11.34 13.26 -2.47
CA SER A 126 10.20 12.57 -3.08
C SER A 126 9.09 12.40 -2.06
N GLU A 127 7.88 12.79 -2.45
CA GLU A 127 6.65 12.48 -1.72
C GLU A 127 5.97 11.25 -2.31
N PHE A 128 5.42 10.39 -1.44
CA PHE A 128 4.56 9.31 -1.89
C PHE A 128 3.43 9.04 -0.90
N LEU A 129 2.34 8.49 -1.43
CA LEU A 129 1.22 7.96 -0.68
C LEU A 129 0.87 6.58 -1.21
N ILE A 130 0.61 5.62 -0.32
CA ILE A 130 0.10 4.30 -0.68
C ILE A 130 -0.90 3.78 0.36
N GLY A 131 -2.02 3.23 -0.10
CA GLY A 131 -3.01 2.63 0.80
C GLY A 131 -4.41 2.62 0.20
N LEU A 132 -5.40 2.64 1.08
CA LEU A 132 -6.81 2.71 0.72
C LEU A 132 -7.27 4.16 0.88
N ALA A 133 -7.85 4.73 -0.16
CA ALA A 133 -8.46 6.05 -0.10
C ALA A 133 -9.66 6.08 -1.05
N ILE A 134 -10.58 7.01 -0.81
CA ILE A 134 -11.60 7.35 -1.79
C ILE A 134 -10.95 7.78 -3.11
N THR A 135 -11.65 7.55 -4.22
CA THR A 135 -11.15 7.98 -5.54
C THR A 135 -10.99 9.50 -5.53
N ASP A 136 -9.79 9.97 -5.83
CA ASP A 136 -9.40 11.38 -5.70
C ASP A 136 -8.30 11.69 -6.73
N THR A 137 -8.42 12.84 -7.37
CA THR A 137 -7.43 13.35 -8.34
C THR A 137 -6.31 14.15 -7.69
N THR A 138 -6.36 14.35 -6.37
CA THR A 138 -5.45 15.18 -5.58
C THR A 138 -4.96 14.46 -4.32
N VAL A 139 -4.67 13.15 -4.40
CA VAL A 139 -4.35 12.34 -3.20
C VAL A 139 -3.09 12.77 -2.45
N ILE A 140 -2.08 13.34 -3.11
CA ILE A 140 -0.81 13.68 -2.46
C ILE A 140 -0.96 14.81 -1.41
N PRO A 141 -1.61 15.95 -1.74
CA PRO A 141 -1.91 17.00 -0.76
C PRO A 141 -2.78 16.58 0.42
N GLY A 142 -3.52 15.48 0.31
CA GLY A 142 -4.46 14.99 1.30
C GLY A 142 -5.62 14.25 0.64
N VAL A 143 -6.33 13.42 1.41
CA VAL A 143 -7.50 12.69 0.91
C VAL A 143 -8.70 13.02 1.77
N ASN A 144 -9.92 12.96 1.23
CA ASN A 144 -11.09 13.19 2.07
C ASN A 144 -11.29 12.06 3.10
N ASP A 145 -11.16 10.80 2.67
CA ASP A 145 -11.34 9.62 3.49
C ASP A 145 -10.30 8.56 3.08
N GLY A 146 -9.60 7.97 4.06
CA GLY A 146 -8.60 6.94 3.76
C GLY A 146 -7.84 6.34 4.95
N ILE A 147 -7.15 5.24 4.67
CA ILE A 147 -6.19 4.55 5.52
C ILE A 147 -4.94 4.29 4.67
N TYR A 148 -3.87 5.04 4.91
CA TYR A 148 -2.71 5.03 4.01
C TYR A 148 -1.40 5.31 4.74
N PHE A 149 -0.31 5.02 4.04
CA PHE A 149 1.04 5.37 4.43
C PHE A 149 1.50 6.51 3.53
N GLN A 150 2.05 7.55 4.15
CA GLN A 150 2.61 8.68 3.42
C GLN A 150 4.04 8.95 3.86
N LYS A 151 4.82 9.48 2.94
CA LYS A 151 6.11 10.10 3.23
C LYS A 151 6.08 11.48 2.61
N ALA A 152 6.10 12.51 3.45
CA ALA A 152 6.16 13.88 2.99
C ALA A 152 7.54 14.21 2.38
N ASP A 153 7.59 15.31 1.64
CA ASP A 153 8.84 15.94 1.24
C ASP A 153 9.70 16.29 2.48
N ALA A 154 11.02 16.29 2.30
CA ALA A 154 12.03 16.65 3.27
C ALA A 154 12.07 15.77 4.54
N THR A 155 11.32 14.67 4.60
CA THR A 155 11.37 13.71 5.72
C THR A 155 11.76 12.31 5.24
N PRO A 156 12.67 11.60 5.95
CA PRO A 156 12.96 10.21 5.66
C PRO A 156 11.91 9.25 6.24
N ALA A 157 10.99 9.74 7.09
CA ALA A 157 10.06 8.90 7.82
C ALA A 157 8.76 8.66 7.05
N VAL A 158 8.30 7.41 7.07
CA VAL A 158 6.95 7.03 6.64
C VAL A 158 6.00 7.16 7.84
N GLY A 159 4.88 7.85 7.65
CA GLY A 159 3.78 7.94 8.61
C GLY A 159 2.61 7.07 8.18
N ALA A 160 1.87 6.54 9.15
CA ALA A 160 0.54 5.98 8.91
C ALA A 160 -0.51 7.04 9.20
N VAL A 161 -1.47 7.19 8.29
CA VAL A 161 -2.54 8.18 8.38
C VAL A 161 -3.88 7.49 8.23
N THR A 162 -4.82 7.88 9.09
CA THR A 162 -6.23 7.58 8.95
C THR A 162 -6.99 8.89 8.90
N GLU A 163 -7.82 9.06 7.88
CA GLU A 163 -8.52 10.32 7.62
C GLU A 163 -10.00 10.05 7.35
N ILE A 164 -10.84 10.90 7.94
CA ILE A 164 -12.28 10.93 7.66
C ILE A 164 -12.73 12.39 7.58
N GLY A 165 -13.47 12.74 6.52
CA GLY A 165 -13.97 14.08 6.28
C GLY A 165 -12.87 15.16 6.18
N GLY A 166 -11.68 14.81 5.70
CA GLY A 166 -10.54 15.73 5.56
C GLY A 166 -9.85 16.06 6.89
N VAL A 167 -9.99 15.20 7.90
CA VAL A 167 -9.34 15.35 9.21
C VAL A 167 -8.37 14.20 9.45
N PRO A 168 -7.05 14.38 9.20
CA PRO A 168 -6.09 13.30 9.31
C PRO A 168 -5.64 13.08 10.76
N THR A 169 -5.60 11.82 11.17
CA THR A 169 -4.88 11.36 12.37
C THR A 169 -3.59 10.68 11.92
N THR A 170 -2.44 11.27 12.27
CA THR A 170 -1.13 10.79 11.80
C THR A 170 -0.34 10.16 12.93
N THR A 171 0.20 8.96 12.67
CA THR A 171 1.23 8.33 13.50
C THR A 171 2.57 8.43 12.76
N PRO A 172 3.51 9.29 13.20
CA PRO A 172 4.79 9.47 12.54
C PRO A 172 5.76 8.32 12.86
N GLY A 173 6.71 8.06 11.97
CA GLY A 173 7.86 7.19 12.24
C GLY A 173 7.48 5.72 12.40
N VAL A 174 6.58 5.22 11.54
CA VAL A 174 6.20 3.81 11.54
C VAL A 174 7.36 2.97 11.04
N LEU A 175 7.61 1.85 11.71
CA LEU A 175 8.68 0.93 11.34
C LEU A 175 8.37 0.33 9.96
N THR A 176 9.25 0.58 9.00
CA THR A 176 9.26 -0.09 7.69
C THR A 176 10.21 -1.28 7.76
N LEU A 177 9.75 -2.45 7.31
CA LEU A 177 10.52 -3.70 7.25
C LEU A 177 11.50 -3.72 6.07
#